data_AF-A0A1G0WCM8-F1
#
_entry.id   AF-A0A1G0WCM8-F1
#
_cell.length_a   1.000
_cell.length_b   1.000
_cell.length_c   1.000
_cell.angle_alpha   90.00
_cell.angle_beta   90.00
_cell.angle_gamma   90.00
#
_symmetry.space_group_name_H-M   'P 1'
#
loop_
_entity.id
_entity.type
_entity.pdbx_description
1 polymer ?
#
loop_
_entity_poly.entity_id
_entity_poly.type
_entity_poly.pdbx_seq_one_letter_code
_entity_poly.pdbx_strand_id
1 'polypeptide(L)' 'MRIIKSIHSVNIRFTNERWLHIIENHDDLTDFYDDIINAIEIPDLIINGYGNAKIALRKMKK' A
#
# COMPACT_ATOMS: atom_id res chain seq x y z
N MET A 1 0.04 2.88 16.59
CA MET A 1 -0.49 1.99 15.53
C MET A 1 -1.30 2.84 14.57
N ARG A 2 -0.81 3.10 13.35
CA ARG A 2 -1.54 3.89 12.34
C ARG A 2 -2.51 2.95 11.61
N ILE A 3 -3.78 3.32 11.53
CA ILE A 3 -4.75 2.63 10.67
C ILE A 3 -4.73 3.36 9.33
N ILE A 4 -4.29 2.67 8.29
CA ILE A 4 -4.28 3.22 6.93
C ILE A 4 -5.62 2.93 6.29
N LYS A 5 -6.20 3.95 5.63
CA LYS A 5 -7.50 3.86 4.97
C LYS A 5 -7.32 4.03 3.47
N SER A 6 -7.97 3.19 2.69
CA SER A 6 -8.08 3.41 1.25
C SER A 6 -9.01 4.59 0.93
N ILE A 7 -8.93 5.11 -0.30
CA ILE A 7 -9.86 6.14 -0.80
C ILE A 7 -11.34 5.70 -0.76
N HIS A 8 -11.62 4.40 -0.72
CA HIS A 8 -12.97 3.84 -0.54
C HIS A 8 -13.33 3.62 0.94
N SER A 9 -12.62 4.26 1.87
CA SER A 9 -12.84 4.14 3.32
C SER A 9 -12.70 2.72 3.88
N VAL A 10 -11.95 1.85 3.19
CA VAL A 10 -11.65 0.50 3.67
C VAL A 10 -10.37 0.56 4.51
N ASN A 11 -10.44 0.08 5.75
CA ASN A 11 -9.28 -0.03 6.61
C ASN A 11 -8.34 -1.13 6.08
N ILE A 12 -7.08 -0.80 5.85
CA ILE A 12 -6.04 -1.76 5.46
C ILE A 12 -5.20 -2.10 6.69
N ARG A 13 -5.07 -3.40 6.98
CA ARG A 13 -4.23 -3.90 8.07
C ARG A 13 -2.77 -3.88 7.65
N PHE A 14 -2.13 -2.72 7.84
CA PHE A 14 -0.72 -2.50 7.54
C PHE A 14 -0.03 -1.90 8.79
N THR A 15 0.26 -2.78 9.75
CA THR A 15 0.92 -2.41 11.01
C THR A 15 2.45 -2.42 10.85
N ASN A 16 3.17 -1.79 11.79
CA ASN A 16 4.63 -1.81 11.80
C ASN A 16 5.20 -3.23 11.80
N GLU A 17 4.59 -4.15 12.56
CA GLU A 17 4.98 -5.57 12.58
C GLU A 17 4.82 -6.23 11.20
N ARG A 18 3.72 -5.97 10.50
CA ARG A 18 3.54 -6.48 9.13
C ARG A 18 4.54 -5.89 8.15
N TRP A 19 4.86 -4.60 8.31
CA TRP A 19 5.89 -3.96 7.50
C TRP A 19 7.26 -4.62 7.72
N LEU A 20 7.66 -4.82 8.98
CA LEU A 20 8.91 -5.49 9.33
C LEU A 20 8.98 -6.89 8.71
N HIS A 21 7.92 -7.69 8.83
CA HIS A 21 7.87 -9.01 8.21
C HIS A 21 8.00 -9.00 6.68
N ILE A 22 7.52 -7.94 6.01
CA ILE A 22 7.66 -7.78 4.55
C ILE A 22 9.13 -7.52 4.22
N ILE A 23 9.75 -6.51 4.85
CA ILE A 23 11.11 -6.10 4.51
C ILE A 23 12.19 -7.09 4.98
N GLU A 24 11.89 -7.95 5.97
CA GLU A 24 12.77 -9.06 6.37
C GLU A 24 13.10 -10.02 5.21
N ASN A 25 12.19 -10.17 4.24
CA ASN A 25 12.38 -11.02 3.06
C ASN A 25 12.50 -10.22 1.76
N HIS A 26 12.25 -8.91 1.81
CA HIS A 26 12.21 -8.00 0.67
C HIS A 26 12.86 -6.67 1.07
N ASP A 27 14.18 -6.72 1.29
CA ASP A 27 15.00 -5.57 1.68
C ASP A 27 14.97 -4.45 0.63
N ASP A 28 14.74 -4.80 -0.64
CA ASP A 28 14.49 -3.89 -1.75
C ASP A 28 13.29 -2.95 -1.54
N LEU A 29 12.34 -3.31 -0.67
CA LEU A 29 11.16 -2.50 -0.36
C LEU A 29 11.40 -1.46 0.74
N THR A 30 12.53 -1.48 1.43
CA THR A 30 12.77 -0.67 2.65
C THR A 30 12.51 0.82 2.46
N ASP A 31 12.88 1.38 1.31
CA ASP A 31 12.73 2.81 1.01
C ASP A 31 11.33 3.21 0.52
N PHE A 32 10.43 2.25 0.29
CA PHE A 32 9.12 2.47 -0.32
C PHE A 32 7.97 2.60 0.69
N TYR A 33 8.25 2.68 1.99
CA TYR A 33 7.20 2.72 3.03
C TYR A 33 6.17 3.83 2.77
N ASP A 34 6.64 5.06 2.58
CA ASP A 34 5.78 6.21 2.34
C ASP A 34 5.08 6.12 0.98
N ASP A 35 5.74 5.58 -0.03
CA ASP A 35 5.16 5.39 -1.36
C ASP A 35 4.01 4.37 -1.34
N ILE A 36 4.13 3.30 -0.56
CA ILE A 36 3.07 2.31 -0.37
C ILE A 36 1.87 2.92 0.35
N ILE A 37 2.10 3.69 1.43
CA ILE A 37 1.02 4.40 2.14
C ILE A 37 0.32 5.36 1.18
N ASN A 38 1.10 6.12 0.42
CA ASN A 38 0.59 7.04 -0.57
C ASN A 38 -0.21 6.33 -1.68
N ALA A 39 0.23 5.17 -2.15
CA ALA A 39 -0.52 4.36 -3.12
C ALA A 39 -1.88 3.89 -2.55
N ILE A 40 -2.00 3.72 -1.24
CA ILE A 40 -3.25 3.35 -0.58
C ILE A 40 -4.17 4.57 -0.37
N GLU A 41 -3.63 5.65 0.20
CA GLU A 41 -4.42 6.81 0.64
C GLU A 41 -4.76 7.75 -0.53
N ILE A 42 -3.82 7.95 -1.47
CA ILE A 42 -3.91 8.88 -2.60
C ILE A 42 -3.35 8.25 -3.90
N PRO A 43 -4.01 7.20 -4.43
CA PRO A 43 -3.62 6.59 -5.71
C PRO A 43 -3.92 7.49 -6.91
N ASP A 44 -3.17 7.30 -7.99
CA ASP A 44 -3.43 7.95 -9.28
C ASP A 44 -4.54 7.24 -10.05
N LEU A 45 -4.64 5.92 -9.92
CA LEU A 45 -5.59 5.08 -10.63
C LEU A 45 -6.02 3.88 -9.77
N ILE A 46 -7.30 3.50 -9.88
CA ILE A 46 -7.80 2.24 -9.33
C ILE A 46 -8.34 1.38 -10.48
N ILE A 47 -7.83 0.16 -10.59
CA ILE A 47 -8.31 -0.82 -11.56
C ILE A 47 -9.01 -1.98 -10.86
N ASN A 48 -9.88 -2.67 -11.59
CA ASN A 48 -10.51 -3.90 -11.12
C ASN A 48 -9.57 -5.09 -11.40
N GLY A 49 -9.22 -5.82 -10.35
CA GLY A 49 -8.57 -7.12 -10.43
C GLY A 49 -9.56 -8.27 -10.45
N TYR A 50 -9.04 -9.49 -10.44
CA TYR A 50 -9.83 -10.71 -10.33
C TYR A 50 -10.65 -10.75 -9.03
N GLY A 51 -11.85 -11.33 -9.07
CA GLY A 51 -12.68 -11.51 -7.88
C GLY A 51 -13.14 -10.22 -7.20
N ASN A 52 -13.42 -9.16 -7.98
CA ASN A 52 -13.79 -7.82 -7.49
C ASN A 52 -12.70 -7.09 -6.70
N ALA A 53 -11.44 -7.54 -6.78
CA ALA A 53 -10.33 -6.83 -6.16
C ALA A 53 -10.21 -5.40 -6.72
N LYS A 54 -9.85 -4.45 -5.86
CA LYS A 54 -9.51 -3.07 -6.25
C LYS A 54 -8.00 -2.91 -6.10
N ILE A 55 -7.31 -2.66 -7.22
CA ILE A 55 -5.86 -2.49 -7.25
C ILE A 55 -5.57 -1.01 -7.39
N ALA A 56 -4.96 -0.43 -6.36
CA ALA A 56 -4.54 0.96 -6.33
C ALA A 56 -3.15 1.10 -6.95
N LEU A 57 -3.00 2.01 -7.90
CA LEU A 57 -1.77 2.26 -8.64
C LEU A 57 -1.35 3.71 -8.45
N ARG A 58 -0.04 3.90 -8.22
CA ARG A 58 0.59 5.21 -8.14
C ARG A 58 1.86 5.22 -8.95
N LYS A 59 2.06 6.28 -9.72
CA LYS A 59 3.27 6.51 -10.50
C LYS A 59 4.40 6.94 -9.56
N MET A 60 5.46 6.14 -9.52
CA MET A 60 6.69 6.49 -8.84
C MET A 60 7.39 7.63 -9.58
N LYS A 61 7.88 8.62 -8.84
CA LYS A 61 8.81 9.61 -9.40
C LYS A 61 10.19 8.94 -9.49
N LYS A 62 10.81 9.06 -10.66
CA LYS A 62 12.14 8.54 -10.95
C LYS A 62 13.19 9.62 -10.68
#